data_AF-A0A537AYE4-F1
#
_entry.id   AF-A0A537AYE4-F1
#
_cell.length_a   1.000
_cell.length_b   1.000
_cell.length_c   1.000
_cell.angle_alpha   90.00
_cell.angle_beta   90.00
_cell.angle_gamma   90.00
#
_symmetry.space_group_name_H-M   'P 1'
#
loop_
_entity.id
_entity.type
_entity.pdbx_description
1 polymer ?
#
loop_
_entity_poly.entity_id
_entity_poly.type
_entity_poly.pdbx_seq_one_letter_code
_entity_poly.pdbx_strand_id
1 'polypeptide(L)'
;MLRRRWTRSSCASCTFACARRRAERMNAEWIRDAAKAGVFQLSGDARELARAAAAAGLMVIYIDIHHAHDKEDFLDEVSRALRFPDKLSTDWSAFTGGLKDLSWLSAKGWVVILEKSKHFCGGHGHEATEALDAMDAAAEHWRGEGKPFWTLIGGPEGWKSGWPDMPST
;
A
#
# COMPACT_ATOMS: atom_id res chain seq x y z
N MET A 1 25.80 -2.79 70.87
CA MET A 1 24.87 -2.92 69.72
C MET A 1 25.19 -1.79 68.73
N LEU A 2 26.01 -2.07 67.72
CA LEU A 2 26.56 -1.06 66.80
C LEU A 2 26.04 -1.25 65.37
N ARG A 3 25.42 -0.18 64.87
CA ARG A 3 25.44 0.39 63.52
C ARG A 3 25.92 -0.54 62.40
N ARG A 4 24.99 -1.00 61.56
CA ARG A 4 25.32 -1.65 60.28
C ARG A 4 25.72 -0.59 59.26
N ARG A 5 26.84 -0.89 58.63
CA ARG A 5 27.68 -0.07 57.76
C ARG A 5 27.12 -0.09 56.34
N TRP A 6 27.03 1.09 55.73
CA TRP A 6 26.80 1.23 54.29
C TRP A 6 27.95 0.57 53.52
N THR A 7 27.61 -0.30 52.58
CA THR A 7 28.51 -0.70 51.49
C THR A 7 27.89 -0.30 50.17
N ARG A 8 28.50 0.68 49.51
CA ARG A 8 28.30 0.95 48.09
C ARG A 8 28.83 -0.25 47.30
N SER A 9 27.99 -0.80 46.43
CA SER A 9 28.45 -1.50 45.24
C SER A 9 27.57 -1.07 44.07
N SER A 10 28.14 -0.21 43.25
CA SER A 10 27.66 0.13 41.92
C SER A 10 27.92 -1.06 41.00
N CYS A 11 26.92 -1.54 40.24
CA CYS A 11 27.15 -2.02 38.89
C CYS A 11 25.86 -2.14 38.08
N ALA A 12 25.91 -1.57 36.88
CA ALA A 12 25.23 -1.98 35.65
C ALA A 12 23.69 -1.81 35.53
N SER A 13 23.30 -0.65 35.01
CA SER A 13 22.45 -0.48 33.82
C SER A 13 21.52 -1.65 33.44
N CYS A 14 20.28 -1.61 33.91
CA CYS A 14 19.16 -2.30 33.28
C CYS A 14 18.43 -1.34 32.33
N THR A 15 19.00 -1.28 31.13
CA THR A 15 18.44 -0.95 29.81
C THR A 15 16.93 -0.69 29.73
N PHE A 16 16.47 0.48 30.17
CA PHE A 16 15.22 1.10 29.67
C PHE A 16 15.50 1.93 28.41
N ALA A 17 16.29 1.35 27.48
CA ALA A 17 16.33 1.80 26.10
C ALA A 17 15.21 1.05 25.36
N CYS A 18 13.95 1.40 25.65
CA CYS A 18 12.81 0.93 24.89
C CYS A 18 12.84 1.61 23.52
N ALA A 19 13.60 0.98 22.62
CA ALA A 19 13.62 1.10 21.17
C ALA A 19 12.91 2.34 20.59
N ARG A 20 13.50 3.54 20.78
CA ARG A 20 13.44 4.56 19.72
C ARG A 20 14.29 4.03 18.56
N ARG A 21 13.73 3.09 17.79
CA ARG A 21 14.09 3.02 16.38
C ARG A 21 13.72 4.39 15.84
N ARG A 22 14.73 5.19 15.53
CA ARG A 22 14.58 6.36 14.69
C ARG A 22 13.99 5.80 13.40
N ALA A 23 12.67 5.88 13.24
CA ALA A 23 12.03 5.61 11.97
C ALA A 23 12.73 6.57 11.01
N GLU A 24 13.64 6.05 10.21
CA GLU A 24 14.12 6.75 9.04
C GLU A 24 12.84 7.08 8.29
N ARG A 25 12.43 8.35 8.32
CA ARG A 25 11.23 8.77 7.62
C ARG A 25 11.48 8.38 6.18
N MET A 26 10.72 7.42 5.67
CA MET A 26 10.75 7.10 4.26
C MET A 26 10.59 8.41 3.49
N ASN A 27 11.61 8.79 2.73
CA ASN A 27 11.56 9.96 1.88
C ASN A 27 10.74 9.61 0.64
N ALA A 28 9.42 9.69 0.75
CA ALA A 28 8.52 9.36 -0.35
C ALA A 28 8.14 10.60 -1.17
N GLU A 29 9.05 11.56 -1.38
CA GLU A 29 8.78 12.70 -2.27
C GLU A 29 8.40 12.26 -3.69
N TRP A 30 8.96 11.15 -4.15
CA TRP A 30 8.65 10.52 -5.44
C TRP A 30 7.18 10.14 -5.60
N ILE A 31 6.42 9.96 -4.51
CA ILE A 31 5.00 9.57 -4.58
C ILE A 31 4.13 10.66 -5.22
N ARG A 32 4.61 11.90 -5.23
CA ARG A 32 3.95 13.04 -5.90
C ARG A 32 4.15 13.03 -7.40
N ASP A 33 5.17 12.33 -7.89
CA ASP A 33 5.53 12.31 -9.29
C ASP A 33 4.60 11.38 -10.06
N ALA A 34 3.60 11.98 -10.72
CA ALA A 34 2.66 11.24 -11.55
C ALA A 34 3.37 10.41 -12.63
N ALA A 35 4.49 10.90 -13.19
CA ALA A 35 5.18 10.19 -14.27
C ALA A 35 5.77 8.84 -13.81
N LYS A 36 5.98 8.66 -12.50
CA LYS A 36 6.48 7.42 -11.90
C LYS A 36 5.37 6.50 -11.38
N ALA A 37 4.12 6.99 -11.33
CA ALA A 37 3.00 6.25 -10.78
C ALA A 37 2.67 5.03 -11.64
N GLY A 38 2.29 3.92 -11.00
CA GLY A 38 2.09 2.62 -11.63
C GLY A 38 1.83 1.53 -10.59
N VAL A 39 1.99 0.29 -11.00
CA VAL A 39 1.84 -0.90 -10.14
C VAL A 39 3.19 -1.38 -9.63
N PHE A 40 3.32 -1.54 -8.31
CA PHE A 40 4.57 -1.95 -7.66
C PHE A 40 4.35 -2.92 -6.51
N GLN A 41 5.34 -3.77 -6.26
CA GLN A 41 5.45 -4.51 -5.00
C GLN A 41 5.73 -3.53 -3.87
N LEU A 42 4.94 -3.59 -2.79
CA LEU A 42 5.19 -2.81 -1.58
C LEU A 42 6.47 -3.31 -0.89
N SER A 43 7.52 -2.48 -0.93
CA SER A 43 8.77 -2.62 -0.19
C SER A 43 8.79 -1.69 1.03
N GLY A 44 8.35 -2.16 2.20
CA GLY A 44 8.40 -1.40 3.45
C GLY A 44 7.10 -1.41 4.25
N ASP A 45 6.99 -0.52 5.25
CA ASP A 45 5.81 -0.42 6.10
C ASP A 45 4.68 0.37 5.40
N ALA A 46 3.55 -0.31 5.16
CA ALA A 46 2.39 0.26 4.49
C ALA A 46 1.83 1.51 5.21
N ARG A 47 1.95 1.58 6.54
CA ARG A 47 1.45 2.72 7.34
C ARG A 47 2.39 3.91 7.24
N GLU A 48 3.70 3.68 7.17
CA GLU A 48 4.66 4.76 6.89
C GLU A 48 4.42 5.35 5.51
N LEU A 49 4.18 4.51 4.51
CA LEU A 49 3.86 4.97 3.16
C LEU A 49 2.58 5.76 3.10
N ALA A 50 1.52 5.25 3.73
CA ALA A 50 0.26 5.96 3.80
C ALA A 50 0.37 7.32 4.50
N ARG A 51 1.18 7.42 5.56
CA ARG A 51 1.47 8.70 6.21
C ARG A 51 2.17 9.66 5.25
N ALA A 52 3.13 9.18 4.47
CA ALA A 52 3.83 10.02 3.50
C ALA A 52 2.94 10.44 2.32
N ALA A 53 2.12 9.53 1.80
CA ALA A 53 1.10 9.78 0.78
C ALA A 53 0.07 10.82 1.25
N ALA A 54 -0.44 10.69 2.47
CA ALA A 54 -1.37 11.64 3.05
C ALA A 54 -0.72 13.02 3.24
N ALA A 55 0.54 13.07 3.70
CA ALA A 55 1.31 14.33 3.77
C ALA A 55 1.60 14.93 2.38
N ALA A 56 1.57 14.12 1.32
CA ALA A 56 1.64 14.55 -0.06
C ALA A 56 0.29 15.05 -0.63
N GLY A 57 -0.81 14.92 0.13
CA GLY A 57 -2.15 15.28 -0.32
C GLY A 57 -2.81 14.23 -1.23
N LEU A 58 -2.30 13.00 -1.21
CA LEU A 58 -2.86 11.86 -1.93
C LEU A 58 -3.87 11.13 -1.05
N MET A 59 -4.90 10.57 -1.69
CA MET A 59 -5.88 9.73 -1.02
C MET A 59 -5.34 8.30 -0.93
N VAL A 60 -5.23 7.78 0.28
CA VAL A 60 -4.79 6.40 0.51
C VAL A 60 -6.00 5.49 0.71
N ILE A 61 -6.01 4.37 0.01
CA ILE A 61 -7.12 3.41 -0.02
C ILE A 61 -6.53 2.04 0.27
N TYR A 62 -6.89 1.48 1.42
CA TYR A 62 -6.51 0.12 1.80
C TYR A 62 -7.58 -0.85 1.32
N ILE A 63 -7.14 -1.93 0.67
CA ILE A 63 -8.01 -2.98 0.17
C ILE A 63 -7.48 -4.30 0.68
N ASP A 64 -8.19 -4.92 1.63
CA ASP A 64 -7.87 -6.27 2.10
C ASP A 64 -8.48 -7.28 1.14
N ILE A 65 -7.64 -7.96 0.36
CA ILE A 65 -8.06 -8.96 -0.63
C ILE A 65 -7.82 -10.40 -0.15
N HIS A 66 -7.70 -10.61 1.17
CA HIS A 66 -7.55 -11.96 1.74
C HIS A 66 -8.66 -12.93 1.36
N HIS A 67 -9.89 -12.41 1.24
CA HIS A 67 -11.09 -13.19 0.91
C HIS A 67 -11.40 -13.22 -0.59
N ALA A 68 -10.55 -12.64 -1.44
CA ALA A 68 -10.72 -12.75 -2.88
C ALA A 68 -10.33 -14.16 -3.34
N HIS A 69 -11.35 -14.99 -3.64
CA HIS A 69 -11.19 -16.35 -4.14
C HIS A 69 -11.46 -16.46 -5.64
N ASP A 70 -11.91 -15.39 -6.27
CA ASP A 70 -12.08 -15.30 -7.70
C ASP A 70 -12.09 -13.83 -8.15
N LYS A 71 -12.36 -13.63 -9.43
CA LYS A 71 -12.51 -12.33 -10.05
C LYS A 71 -13.64 -11.50 -9.45
N GLU A 72 -14.78 -12.11 -9.14
CA GLU A 72 -15.95 -11.39 -8.65
C GLU A 72 -15.69 -10.86 -7.24
N ASP A 73 -15.13 -11.69 -6.36
CA ASP A 73 -14.74 -11.27 -5.01
C ASP A 73 -13.72 -10.12 -5.05
N PHE A 74 -12.70 -10.21 -5.91
CA PHE A 74 -11.71 -9.14 -6.06
C PHE A 74 -12.36 -7.83 -6.52
N LEU A 75 -13.20 -7.90 -7.56
CA LEU A 75 -13.89 -6.73 -8.09
C LEU A 75 -14.83 -6.13 -7.05
N ASP A 76 -15.55 -6.95 -6.28
CA ASP A 76 -16.44 -6.47 -5.22
C ASP A 76 -15.66 -5.79 -4.08
N GLU A 77 -14.54 -6.37 -3.65
CA GLU A 77 -13.67 -5.77 -2.61
C GLU A 77 -13.07 -4.43 -3.04
N VAL A 78 -12.51 -4.39 -4.26
CA VAL A 78 -11.97 -3.14 -4.81
C VAL A 78 -13.07 -2.12 -5.05
N SER A 79 -14.22 -2.56 -5.56
CA SER A 79 -15.33 -1.65 -5.87
C SER A 79 -15.85 -0.95 -4.62
N ARG A 80 -15.98 -1.72 -3.55
CA ARG A 80 -16.37 -1.26 -2.22
C ARG A 80 -15.36 -0.27 -1.65
N ALA A 81 -14.06 -0.57 -1.73
CA ALA A 81 -13.01 0.28 -1.20
C ALA A 81 -12.87 1.61 -1.97
N LEU A 82 -13.02 1.59 -3.29
CA LEU A 82 -13.05 2.78 -4.14
C LEU A 82 -14.39 3.51 -4.15
N ARG A 83 -15.41 2.96 -3.48
CA ARG A 83 -16.75 3.54 -3.35
C ARG A 83 -17.40 3.85 -4.69
N PHE A 84 -17.29 2.92 -5.65
CA PHE A 84 -17.97 3.09 -6.94
C PHE A 84 -19.47 3.34 -6.72
N PRO A 85 -20.06 4.30 -7.45
CA PRO A 85 -21.48 4.63 -7.31
C PRO A 85 -22.38 3.48 -7.76
N ASP A 86 -21.94 2.75 -8.79
CA ASP A 86 -22.64 1.61 -9.37
C ASP A 86 -21.80 0.34 -9.25
N LYS A 87 -22.46 -0.81 -9.17
CA LYS A 87 -21.76 -2.10 -9.22
C LYS A 87 -21.14 -2.27 -10.61
N LEU A 88 -19.82 -2.43 -10.65
CA LEU A 88 -19.10 -2.73 -11.90
C LEU A 88 -19.52 -4.09 -12.43
N SER A 89 -19.53 -4.26 -13.77
CA SER A 89 -19.66 -5.59 -14.35
C SER A 89 -18.44 -6.43 -14.01
N THR A 90 -18.57 -7.75 -14.16
CA THR A 90 -17.48 -8.71 -13.95
C THR A 90 -16.45 -8.68 -15.09
N ASP A 91 -16.32 -7.58 -15.83
CA ASP A 91 -15.39 -7.44 -16.96
C ASP A 91 -14.21 -6.54 -16.59
N TRP A 92 -13.00 -6.96 -16.93
CA TRP A 92 -11.79 -6.16 -16.66
C TRP A 92 -11.78 -4.83 -17.42
N SER A 93 -12.48 -4.76 -18.56
CA SER A 93 -12.65 -3.51 -19.31
C SER A 93 -13.53 -2.51 -18.54
N ALA A 94 -14.63 -2.96 -17.93
CA ALA A 94 -15.47 -2.12 -17.08
C ALA A 94 -14.70 -1.66 -15.84
N PHE A 95 -13.92 -2.56 -15.24
CA PHE A 95 -13.03 -2.22 -14.13
C PHE A 95 -12.00 -1.15 -14.50
N THR A 96 -11.30 -1.33 -15.61
CA THR A 96 -10.34 -0.34 -16.13
C THR A 96 -11.01 1.01 -16.40
N GLY A 97 -12.20 0.99 -17.01
CA GLY A 97 -12.99 2.20 -17.27
C GLY A 97 -13.38 2.92 -15.98
N GLY A 98 -13.83 2.16 -14.97
CA GLY A 98 -14.13 2.68 -13.64
C GLY A 98 -12.91 3.29 -12.96
N LEU A 99 -11.75 2.64 -13.01
CA LEU A 99 -10.52 3.20 -12.43
C LEU A 99 -10.06 4.50 -13.11
N LYS A 100 -10.44 4.72 -14.38
CA LYS A 100 -10.15 5.94 -15.13
C LYS A 100 -11.14 7.08 -14.83
N ASP A 101 -12.28 6.80 -14.20
CA ASP A 101 -13.20 7.80 -13.69
C ASP A 101 -13.36 7.65 -12.17
N LEU A 102 -12.60 8.44 -11.42
CA LEU A 102 -12.70 8.53 -9.95
C LEU A 102 -13.25 9.89 -9.53
N SER A 103 -14.15 10.47 -10.32
CA SER A 103 -14.66 11.84 -10.13
C SER A 103 -15.33 12.06 -8.76
N TRP A 104 -15.89 11.03 -8.13
CA TRP A 104 -16.44 11.10 -6.77
C TRP A 104 -15.38 11.09 -5.66
N LEU A 105 -14.14 10.67 -5.94
CA LEU A 105 -13.01 10.71 -5.02
C LEU A 105 -12.11 11.92 -5.32
N SER A 106 -12.56 13.10 -4.91
CA SER A 106 -11.78 14.34 -5.11
C SER A 106 -10.44 14.30 -4.35
N ALA A 107 -9.35 14.07 -5.08
CA ALA A 107 -7.98 14.01 -4.56
C ALA A 107 -6.97 14.54 -5.59
N LYS A 108 -5.77 14.89 -5.13
CA LYS A 108 -4.64 15.23 -6.03
C LYS A 108 -4.08 14.01 -6.78
N GLY A 109 -4.41 12.82 -6.29
CA GLY A 109 -4.02 11.52 -6.79
C GLY A 109 -4.34 10.46 -5.74
N TRP A 110 -4.09 9.20 -6.07
CA TRP A 110 -4.52 8.05 -5.28
C TRP A 110 -3.36 7.07 -5.04
N VAL A 111 -3.40 6.43 -3.87
CA VAL A 111 -2.52 5.32 -3.51
C VAL A 111 -3.40 4.18 -3.04
N VAL A 112 -3.54 3.16 -3.87
CA VAL A 112 -4.25 1.91 -3.58
C VAL A 112 -3.24 0.91 -3.02
N ILE A 113 -3.49 0.40 -1.83
CA ILE A 113 -2.66 -0.62 -1.17
C ILE A 113 -3.48 -1.90 -1.10
N LEU A 114 -3.08 -2.90 -1.88
CA LEU A 114 -3.66 -4.24 -1.85
C LEU A 114 -2.97 -5.06 -0.75
N GLU A 115 -3.66 -5.33 0.34
CA GLU A 115 -3.12 -6.10 1.46
C GLU A 115 -3.42 -7.60 1.32
N LYS A 116 -2.53 -8.43 1.88
CA LYS A 116 -2.66 -9.90 1.92
C LYS A 116 -2.82 -10.54 0.53
N SER A 117 -2.18 -9.95 -0.48
CA SER A 117 -2.30 -10.34 -1.90
C SER A 117 -1.75 -11.72 -2.24
N LYS A 118 -0.94 -12.34 -1.36
CA LYS A 118 -0.27 -13.63 -1.64
C LYS A 118 -1.25 -14.75 -2.01
N HIS A 119 -2.41 -14.83 -1.35
CA HIS A 119 -3.40 -15.86 -1.64
C HIS A 119 -3.95 -15.69 -3.06
N PHE A 120 -4.45 -14.50 -3.38
CA PHE A 120 -5.02 -14.19 -4.68
C PHE A 120 -4.00 -14.33 -5.81
N CYS A 121 -2.81 -13.74 -5.68
CA CYS A 121 -1.76 -13.84 -6.68
C CYS A 121 -1.22 -15.28 -6.87
N GLY A 122 -1.28 -16.13 -5.83
CA GLY A 122 -0.81 -17.51 -5.89
C GLY A 122 -1.85 -18.51 -6.41
N GLY A 123 -3.11 -18.36 -6.01
CA GLY A 123 -4.21 -19.24 -6.39
C GLY A 123 -4.88 -18.86 -7.70
N HIS A 124 -4.85 -17.57 -8.06
CA HIS A 124 -5.57 -16.97 -9.19
C HIS A 124 -4.63 -16.09 -10.01
N GLY A 125 -3.46 -16.62 -10.37
CA GLY A 125 -2.38 -15.83 -10.97
C GLY A 125 -2.76 -15.16 -12.30
N HIS A 126 -3.68 -15.75 -13.07
CA HIS A 126 -4.17 -15.15 -14.31
C HIS A 126 -5.04 -13.93 -14.02
N GLU A 127 -6.04 -14.09 -13.16
CA GLU A 127 -6.95 -13.03 -12.72
C GLU A 127 -6.19 -11.91 -12.01
N ALA A 128 -5.19 -12.26 -11.19
CA ALA A 128 -4.32 -11.28 -10.53
C ALA A 128 -3.49 -10.47 -11.53
N THR A 129 -2.99 -11.11 -12.59
CA THR A 129 -2.27 -10.40 -13.65
C THR A 129 -3.22 -9.44 -14.37
N GLU A 130 -4.40 -9.88 -14.80
CA GLU A 130 -5.37 -9.04 -15.50
C GLU A 130 -5.86 -7.86 -14.62
N ALA A 131 -6.05 -8.09 -13.32
CA ALA A 131 -6.41 -7.04 -12.37
C ALA A 131 -5.32 -5.97 -12.25
N LEU A 132 -4.07 -6.39 -12.15
CA LEU A 132 -2.92 -5.49 -12.00
C LEU A 132 -2.61 -4.76 -13.31
N ASP A 133 -2.77 -5.41 -14.47
CA ASP A 133 -2.70 -4.77 -15.78
C ASP A 133 -3.78 -3.68 -15.94
N ALA A 134 -5.00 -3.94 -15.47
CA ALA A 134 -6.08 -2.94 -15.45
C ALA A 134 -5.73 -1.74 -14.56
N MET A 135 -5.12 -1.98 -13.40
CA MET A 135 -4.63 -0.92 -12.51
C MET A 135 -3.48 -0.12 -13.14
N ASP A 136 -2.56 -0.76 -13.88
CA ASP A 136 -1.47 -0.07 -14.57
C ASP A 136 -1.98 0.77 -15.75
N ALA A 137 -2.96 0.27 -16.50
CA ALA A 137 -3.64 1.02 -17.55
C ALA A 137 -4.41 2.24 -17.00
N ALA A 138 -4.95 2.14 -15.78
CA ALA A 138 -5.52 3.28 -15.08
C ALA A 138 -4.43 4.27 -14.63
N ALA A 139 -3.30 3.76 -14.12
CA ALA A 139 -2.15 4.61 -13.81
C ALA A 139 -1.72 5.42 -15.02
N GLU A 140 -1.52 4.78 -16.17
CA GLU A 140 -1.17 5.44 -17.44
C GLU A 140 -2.11 6.57 -17.81
N HIS A 141 -3.42 6.34 -17.71
CA HIS A 141 -4.42 7.38 -17.96
C HIS A 141 -4.25 8.57 -17.03
N TRP A 142 -4.12 8.34 -15.72
CA TRP A 142 -3.96 9.42 -14.74
C TRP A 142 -2.61 10.14 -14.86
N ARG A 143 -1.55 9.46 -15.34
CA ARG A 143 -0.28 10.11 -15.70
C ARG A 143 -0.49 11.16 -16.78
N GLY A 144 -1.30 10.85 -17.79
CA GLY A 144 -1.70 11.80 -18.85
C GLY A 144 -2.42 13.04 -18.31
N GLU A 145 -3.20 12.87 -17.24
CA GLU A 145 -3.91 13.94 -16.52
C GLU A 145 -3.04 14.62 -15.43
N GLY A 146 -1.77 14.24 -15.30
CA GLY A 146 -0.85 14.77 -14.30
C GLY A 146 -1.18 14.40 -12.84
N LYS A 147 -1.98 13.35 -12.62
CA LYS A 147 -2.36 12.85 -11.30
C LYS A 147 -1.68 11.51 -11.02
N PRO A 148 -0.99 11.34 -9.88
CA PRO A 148 -0.43 10.04 -9.52
C PRO A 148 -1.54 9.06 -9.14
N PHE A 149 -1.52 7.88 -9.73
CA PHE A 149 -2.33 6.73 -9.32
C PHE A 149 -1.39 5.54 -9.07
N TRP A 150 -1.16 5.23 -7.80
CA TRP A 150 -0.25 4.16 -7.37
C TRP A 150 -1.05 2.94 -6.95
N THR A 151 -0.63 1.76 -7.41
CA THR A 151 -1.13 0.48 -6.88
C THR A 151 0.01 -0.29 -6.26
N LEU A 152 -0.13 -0.66 -4.99
CA LEU A 152 0.93 -1.23 -4.19
C LEU A 152 0.52 -2.59 -3.67
N ILE A 153 1.26 -3.62 -4.06
CA ILE A 153 0.95 -5.02 -3.78
C ILE A 153 1.65 -5.40 -2.49
N GLY A 154 0.88 -5.46 -1.41
CA GLY A 154 1.31 -5.90 -0.08
C GLY A 154 1.10 -7.40 0.13
N GLY A 155 2.03 -8.01 0.87
CA GLY A 155 1.91 -9.39 1.33
C GLY A 155 2.90 -9.70 2.46
N PRO A 156 3.05 -10.98 2.84
CA PRO A 156 3.89 -11.36 3.97
C PRO A 156 5.37 -11.06 3.71
N GLU A 157 6.14 -10.90 4.79
CA GLU A 157 7.57 -10.63 4.73
C GLU A 157 8.30 -11.67 3.85
N GLY A 158 9.15 -11.18 2.93
CA GLY A 158 9.92 -12.01 2.00
C GLY A 158 9.14 -12.53 0.78
N TRP A 159 7.84 -12.25 0.64
CA TRP A 159 7.07 -12.60 -0.56
C TRP A 159 7.25 -11.55 -1.67
N LYS A 160 7.21 -12.02 -2.93
CA LYS A 160 7.31 -11.20 -4.14
C LYS A 160 6.13 -11.50 -5.06
N SER A 161 5.46 -10.45 -5.53
CA SER A 161 4.34 -10.54 -6.48
C SER A 161 4.78 -10.77 -7.93
N GLY A 162 6.05 -10.53 -8.26
CA GLY A 162 6.56 -10.52 -9.64
C GLY A 162 6.51 -9.15 -10.32
N TRP A 163 5.85 -8.16 -9.70
CA TRP A 163 5.88 -6.76 -10.14
C TRP A 163 7.12 -6.03 -9.62
N PRO A 164 7.54 -4.93 -10.27
CA PRO A 164 8.71 -4.16 -9.85
C PRO A 164 8.57 -3.66 -8.40
N ASP A 165 9.67 -3.61 -7.66
CA ASP A 165 9.68 -2.96 -6.34
C ASP A 165 9.42 -1.46 -6.49
N MET A 166 8.83 -0.84 -5.45
CA MET A 166 8.61 0.62 -5.44
C MET A 166 9.92 1.37 -5.74
N PRO A 167 9.85 2.53 -6.41
CA PRO A 167 11.03 3.37 -6.62
C PRO A 167 11.70 3.70 -5.29
N SER A 168 12.94 3.22 -5.09
CA SER A 168 13.78 3.70 -3.99
C SER A 168 14.32 5.08 -4.36
N THR A 169 14.31 6.00 -3.39
CA THR A 169 15.06 7.27 -3.49
C THR A 169 16.55 7.01 -3.40
#